data_AF-A0AA49JM40-F1
#
_entry.id   AF-A0AA49JM40-F1
#
_cell.length_a   1.000
_cell.length_b   1.000
_cell.length_c   1.000
_cell.angle_alpha   90.00
_cell.angle_beta   90.00
_cell.angle_gamma   90.00
#
_symmetry.space_group_name_H-M   'P 1'
#
loop_
_entity.id
_entity.type
_entity.pdbx_description
1 polymer ?
#
loop_
_entity_poly.entity_id
_entity_poly.type
_entity_poly.pdbx_seq_one_letter_code
_entity_poly.pdbx_strand_id
1 'polypeptide(L)' 'MLKEMKPGRKYFIINIDEPYAAEIFEILKRGQMAKGEWSEGDISFEEWQELTFRELNEGGN' A
#
# COMPACT_ATOMS: atom_id res chain seq x y z
N MET A 1 -10.37 -12.44 -0.53
CA MET A 1 -10.11 -13.88 -0.32
C MET A 1 -8.67 -14.04 0.13
N LEU A 2 -8.39 -14.75 1.23
CA LEU A 2 -7.03 -14.95 1.72
C LEU A 2 -6.29 -15.95 0.80
N LYS A 3 -5.17 -15.53 0.20
CA LYS A 3 -4.28 -16.37 -0.61
C LYS A 3 -2.95 -16.57 0.11
N GLU A 4 -2.40 -17.78 0.05
CA GLU A 4 -1.04 -18.03 0.54
C GLU A 4 -0.08 -17.92 -0.65
N MET A 5 0.79 -16.90 -0.63
CA MET A 5 1.79 -16.66 -1.70
C MET A 5 3.22 -16.99 -1.26
N LYS A 6 3.48 -17.00 0.05
CA LYS A 6 4.74 -17.45 0.67
C LYS A 6 4.39 -18.31 1.88
N PRO A 7 5.17 -19.37 2.21
CA PRO A 7 4.88 -20.24 3.34
C PRO A 7 4.67 -19.45 4.64
N GLY A 8 3.54 -19.70 5.31
CA GLY A 8 3.22 -19.06 6.59
C GLY A 8 2.79 -17.59 6.49
N ARG A 9 2.58 -17.07 5.28
CA ARG A 9 2.09 -15.70 5.04
C ARG A 9 0.77 -15.73 4.29
N LYS A 10 -0.27 -15.19 4.92
CA LYS A 10 -1.58 -14.99 4.31
C LYS A 10 -1.65 -13.60 3.71
N TYR A 11 -1.99 -13.53 2.43
CA TYR A 11 -2.15 -12.32 1.66
C TYR A 11 -3.64 -12.11 1.39
N PHE A 12 -4.11 -10.88 1.39
CA PHE A 12 -5.44 -10.55 0.93
C PHE A 12 -5.30 -9.66 -0.29
N ILE A 13 -5.95 -10.04 -1.39
CA ILE A 13 -6.05 -9.16 -2.56
C ILE A 13 -7.29 -8.32 -2.37
N ILE A 14 -7.09 -7.01 -2.23
CA ILE A 14 -8.15 -5.99 -2.24
C ILE A 14 -8.00 -5.18 -3.52
N ASN A 15 -9.12 -4.80 -4.13
CA ASN A 15 -9.09 -3.69 -5.08
C ASN A 15 -8.94 -2.40 -4.26
N ILE A 16 -8.00 -1.55 -4.65
CA ILE A 16 -7.77 -0.29 -3.96
C ILE A 16 -8.16 0.82 -4.94
N ASP A 17 -9.22 1.54 -4.59
CA ASP A 17 -9.59 2.77 -5.30
C ASP A 17 -8.94 3.97 -4.61
N GLU A 18 -8.63 5.01 -5.39
CA GLU A 18 -8.00 6.25 -4.91
C GLU A 18 -8.68 6.87 -3.67
N PRO A 19 -10.02 6.88 -3.51
CA PRO A 19 -10.66 7.42 -2.32
C PRO A 19 -10.28 6.76 -1.00
N TYR A 20 -9.75 5.54 -1.01
CA TYR A 20 -9.31 4.82 0.18
C TYR A 20 -7.78 4.86 0.38
N ALA A 21 -7.05 5.54 -0.51
CA ALA A 21 -5.60 5.55 -0.53
C ALA A 21 -5.01 6.05 0.80
N ALA A 22 -5.58 7.11 1.37
CA ALA A 22 -5.09 7.71 2.62
C ALA A 22 -5.21 6.77 3.81
N GLU A 23 -6.38 6.13 4.00
CA GLU A 23 -6.58 5.19 5.10
C GLU A 23 -5.70 3.95 4.96
N ILE A 24 -5.51 3.45 3.74
CA ILE A 24 -4.64 2.30 3.47
C ILE A 24 -3.19 2.65 3.77
N PHE A 25 -2.72 3.80 3.32
CA PHE A 25 -1.38 4.29 3.61
C PHE A 25 -1.12 4.35 5.11
N GLU A 26 -2.04 4.94 5.87
CA GLU A 26 -1.91 5.05 7.33
C GLU A 26 -1.92 3.68 8.03
N ILE A 27 -2.73 2.74 7.57
CA ILE A 27 -2.73 1.36 8.10
C ILE A 27 -1.39 0.67 7.83
N LEU A 28 -0.88 0.77 6.60
CA LEU A 28 0.40 0.16 6.22
C LEU A 28 1.55 0.77 7.02
N LYS A 29 1.62 2.10 7.10
CA LYS A 29 2.59 2.85 7.89
C LYS A 29 2.58 2.41 9.37
N ARG A 30 1.40 2.39 10.01
CA ARG A 30 1.28 1.91 11.40
C ARG A 30 1.76 0.48 11.57
N GLY A 31 1.45 -0.40 10.62
CA GLY A 31 1.91 -1.79 10.63
C GLY A 31 3.43 -1.93 10.53
N GLN A 32 4.08 -1.08 9.73
CA GLN A 32 5.54 -1.05 9.58
C GLN A 32 6.23 -0.44 10.80
N MET A 33 5.69 0.67 11.34
CA MET A 33 6.17 1.28 12.58
C MET A 33 6.11 0.29 13.75
N ALA A 34 5.03 -0.49 13.89
CA ALA A 34 4.89 -1.50 14.93
C ALA A 34 5.94 -2.63 14.84
N LYS A 35 6.50 -2.86 13.65
CA LYS A 35 7.60 -3.81 13.43
C LYS A 35 8.98 -3.18 13.58
N GLY A 36 9.07 -1.87 13.76
CA GLY A 36 10.32 -1.11 13.70
C GLY A 36 10.94 -1.07 12.30
N GLU A 37 10.15 -1.35 11.26
CA GLU A 37 10.58 -1.43 9.86
C GLU A 37 10.33 -0.11 9.09
N TRP A 38 9.75 0.90 9.73
CA TRP A 38 9.48 2.21 9.13
C TRP A 38 10.51 3.23 9.60
N SER A 39 11.45 3.62 8.74
CA SER A 39 12.31 4.77 8.99
C SER A 39 11.46 6.05 9.00
N GLU A 40 11.68 6.95 9.95
CA GLU A 40 11.07 8.28 9.87
C GLU A 40 11.54 8.95 8.57
N GLY A 41 10.62 9.15 7.61
CA GLY A 41 10.92 9.74 6.29
C GLY A 41 11.10 8.76 5.12
N ASP A 42 10.73 7.48 5.24
CA ASP A 42 10.90 6.49 4.15
C ASP A 42 10.14 6.84 2.84
N ILE A 43 8.89 7.32 2.94
CA ILE A 43 8.07 7.72 1.79
C ILE A 43 6.89 8.59 2.23
N SER A 44 6.56 9.65 1.48
CA SER A 44 5.36 10.46 1.72
C SER A 44 4.08 9.78 1.20
N PHE A 45 2.91 10.29 1.60
CA PHE A 45 1.64 9.78 1.08
C PHE A 45 1.54 10.03 -0.44
N GLU A 46 1.94 11.22 -0.89
CA GLU A 46 1.92 11.61 -2.30
C GLU A 46 2.84 10.71 -3.15
N GLU A 47 4.07 10.47 -2.68
CA GLU A 47 5.01 9.56 -3.35
C GLU A 47 4.47 8.13 -3.41
N TRP A 48 3.87 7.65 -2.32
CA TRP A 48 3.24 6.33 -2.29
C TRP A 48 2.03 6.23 -3.22
N GLN A 49 1.18 7.26 -3.26
CA GLN A 49 0.02 7.35 -4.13
C GLN A 49 0.46 7.33 -5.60
N GLU A 50 1.44 8.16 -5.96
CA GLU A 50 1.99 8.16 -7.32
C GLU A 50 2.52 6.79 -7.71
N LEU A 51 3.35 6.14 -6.88
CA LEU A 51 3.90 4.81 -7.20
C LEU A 51 2.82 3.72 -7.30
N THR A 52 1.78 3.80 -6.48
CA THR A 52 0.74 2.77 -6.39
C THR A 52 -0.28 2.89 -7.51
N PHE A 53 -0.61 4.11 -7.94
CA PHE A 53 -1.68 4.37 -8.92
C PHE A 53 -1.17 4.92 -10.26
N ARG A 54 0.16 5.02 -10.48
CA ARG A 54 0.75 5.54 -11.72
C ARG A 54 0.16 4.94 -12.99
N GLU A 55 -0.03 3.63 -13.01
CA GLU A 55 -0.55 2.91 -14.19
C GLU A 55 -2.02 3.24 -14.48
N LEU A 56 -2.79 3.76 -13.51
CA LEU A 56 -4.14 4.28 -13.75
C LEU A 56 -4.11 5.66 -14.43
N ASN A 57 -3.05 6.45 -14.22
CA ASN A 57 -2.92 7.80 -14.77
C ASN A 57 -2.33 7.81 -16.20
N GLU A 58 -1.58 6.77 -16.60
CA GLU A 58 -0.99 6.65 -17.94
C GLU A 58 -1.92 5.91 -18.95
N GLY A 59 -3.14 5.53 -18.53
CA GLY A 59 -4.14 4.80 -19.33
C GLY A 59 -5.25 5.64 -19.98
N GLY A 60 -5.07 6.97 -20.12
CA GLY A 60 -6.00 7.82 -20.84
C GLY A 60 -5.79 7.79 -22.35
N ASN A 61 -6.43 6.84 -23.03
CA ASN A 61 -6.69 6.89 -24.47
C ASN A 61 -8.20 6.90 -24.74
#